data_AF-A0A7C5B5D2-F1
#
_entry.id   AF-A0A7C5B5D2-F1
#
_cell.length_a   1.000
_cell.length_b   1.000
_cell.length_c   1.000
_cell.angle_alpha   90.00
_cell.angle_beta   90.00
_cell.angle_gamma   90.00
#
_symmetry.space_group_name_H-M   'P 1'
#
loop_
_entity.id
_entity.type
_entity.pdbx_description
1 polymer ?
#
loop_
_entity_poly.entity_id
_entity_poly.type
_entity_poly.pdbx_seq_one_letter_code
_entity_poly.pdbx_strand_id
1 'polypeptide(L)'
;MSPLDDLRISVSQAGNQNEVMILRLDGVLDTLTAPNLDRVIGQLLQQKKYNLVCDLAGVNYVSSAGWGIFISHIKEVRENQGDLKLTRLHPDVYEIFELLEFDTLIRSYESVDKAAGDFPSATSLASEKPSSPAVTTLPLPDPLPVSDDVVVPSSARELPQPTATITLEEKVLALVQEDPLLRISEIKTLLKSPRFGEPKVSFWKIFFVLARNSLLRLRSRCLYSRQTLKSF
;
A
#
# COMPACT_ATOMS: atom_id res chain seq x y z
N MET A 1 -36.85 1.45 -11.09
CA MET A 1 -35.45 1.92 -11.12
C MET A 1 -34.98 2.03 -9.69
N SER A 2 -34.16 1.10 -9.21
CA SER A 2 -33.50 1.27 -7.91
C SER A 2 -32.41 2.33 -8.10
N PRO A 3 -32.35 3.38 -7.26
CA PRO A 3 -31.30 4.37 -7.36
C PRO A 3 -29.98 3.66 -7.05
N LEU A 4 -29.08 3.67 -8.01
CA LEU A 4 -27.70 3.23 -7.84
C LEU A 4 -27.08 4.01 -6.67
N ASP A 5 -26.27 3.34 -5.87
CA ASP A 5 -25.78 3.74 -4.55
C ASP A 5 -25.17 5.16 -4.51
N ASP A 6 -25.99 6.17 -4.21
CA ASP A 6 -25.56 7.55 -4.05
C ASP A 6 -24.60 7.68 -2.86
N LEU A 7 -23.45 8.32 -3.10
CA LEU A 7 -22.53 8.71 -2.02
C LEU A 7 -23.17 9.83 -1.19
N ARG A 8 -23.42 9.56 0.08
CA ARG A 8 -23.86 10.56 1.05
C ARG A 8 -22.65 11.19 1.71
N ILE A 9 -22.64 12.52 1.73
CA ILE A 9 -21.57 13.33 2.32
C ILE A 9 -22.19 14.21 3.40
N SER A 10 -21.73 14.05 4.63
CA SER A 10 -22.11 14.92 5.76
C SER A 10 -20.89 15.67 6.25
N VAL A 11 -21.00 16.99 6.39
CA VAL A 11 -19.90 17.84 6.84
C VAL A 11 -20.18 18.34 8.26
N SER A 12 -19.20 18.19 9.14
CA SER A 12 -19.24 18.69 10.52
C SER A 12 -17.90 19.35 10.89
N GLN A 13 -17.86 20.03 12.04
CA GLN A 13 -16.67 20.74 12.53
C GLN A 13 -16.23 20.15 13.87
N ALA A 14 -14.92 20.06 14.10
CA ALA A 14 -14.33 19.63 15.36
C ALA A 14 -13.01 20.37 15.67
N GLY A 15 -12.44 20.07 16.84
CA GLY A 15 -11.19 20.64 17.33
C GLY A 15 -11.37 21.96 18.08
N ASN A 16 -10.27 22.47 18.65
CA ASN A 16 -10.27 23.80 19.26
C ASN A 16 -10.56 24.85 18.17
N GLN A 17 -11.54 25.73 18.43
CA GLN A 17 -12.01 26.78 17.51
C GLN A 17 -12.65 26.30 16.19
N ASN A 18 -13.11 25.04 16.08
CA ASN A 18 -13.78 24.51 14.88
C ASN A 18 -12.95 24.67 13.58
N GLU A 19 -11.64 24.48 13.68
CA GLU A 19 -10.74 24.63 12.55
C GLU A 19 -10.70 23.38 11.65
N VAL A 20 -11.08 22.21 12.19
CA VAL A 20 -11.04 20.93 11.48
C VAL A 20 -12.41 20.59 10.92
N MET A 21 -12.48 20.36 9.60
CA MET A 21 -13.68 19.90 8.91
C MET A 21 -13.68 18.38 8.83
N ILE A 22 -14.75 17.75 9.29
CA ILE A 22 -14.95 16.30 9.21
C ILE A 22 -15.97 16.01 8.11
N LEU A 23 -15.56 15.26 7.10
CA LEU A 23 -16.40 14.78 6.01
C LEU A 23 -16.71 13.30 6.24
N ARG A 24 -17.93 12.98 6.65
CA ARG A 24 -18.40 11.60 6.74
C ARG A 24 -18.94 11.15 5.39
N LEU A 25 -18.39 10.07 4.88
CA LEU A 25 -18.72 9.47 3.60
C LEU A 25 -19.43 8.13 3.83
N ASP A 26 -20.62 7.96 3.28
CA ASP A 26 -21.39 6.72 3.35
C ASP A 26 -21.86 6.33 1.94
N GLY A 27 -21.49 5.14 1.44
CA GLY A 27 -21.83 4.64 0.12
C GLY A 27 -20.62 4.20 -0.70
N VAL A 28 -20.69 4.38 -2.02
CA VAL A 28 -19.66 3.94 -2.98
C VAL A 28 -18.95 5.15 -3.56
N LEU A 29 -17.61 5.18 -3.53
CA LEU A 29 -16.83 6.26 -4.13
C LEU A 29 -16.25 5.82 -5.48
N ASP A 30 -16.93 6.17 -6.57
CA ASP A 30 -16.60 5.72 -7.92
C ASP A 30 -16.55 6.87 -8.94
N THR A 31 -16.53 6.56 -10.23
CA THR A 31 -16.51 7.58 -11.30
C THR A 31 -17.76 8.46 -11.34
N LEU A 32 -18.90 7.97 -10.84
CA LEU A 32 -20.17 8.71 -10.84
C LEU A 32 -20.28 9.60 -9.59
N THR A 33 -19.79 9.13 -8.45
CA THR A 33 -19.90 9.85 -7.18
C THR A 33 -18.69 10.73 -6.84
N ALA A 34 -17.51 10.45 -7.41
CA ALA A 34 -16.30 11.25 -7.21
C ALA A 34 -16.47 12.75 -7.51
N PRO A 35 -17.18 13.18 -8.58
CA PRO A 35 -17.41 14.61 -8.82
C PRO A 35 -18.19 15.32 -7.71
N ASN A 36 -19.04 14.59 -6.97
CA ASN A 36 -19.76 15.15 -5.83
C ASN A 36 -18.80 15.44 -4.66
N LEU A 37 -17.93 14.47 -4.33
CA LEU A 37 -16.90 14.67 -3.32
C LEU A 37 -15.94 15.80 -3.69
N ASP A 38 -15.51 15.84 -4.94
CA ASP A 38 -14.64 16.89 -5.49
C ASP A 38 -15.24 18.29 -5.29
N ARG A 39 -16.54 18.44 -5.61
CA ARG A 39 -17.27 19.70 -5.41
C ARG A 39 -17.32 20.10 -3.93
N VAL A 40 -17.60 19.17 -3.02
CA VAL A 40 -17.69 19.46 -1.58
C VAL A 40 -16.32 19.88 -1.03
N ILE A 41 -15.25 19.16 -1.36
CA ILE A 41 -13.89 19.53 -0.95
C ILE A 41 -13.52 20.90 -1.52
N GLY A 42 -13.76 21.13 -2.82
CA GLY A 42 -13.50 22.43 -3.45
C GLY A 42 -14.24 23.59 -2.79
N GLN A 43 -15.49 23.40 -2.35
CA GLN A 43 -16.23 24.41 -1.59
C GLN A 43 -15.59 24.72 -0.23
N LEU A 44 -15.06 23.72 0.47
CA LEU A 44 -14.34 23.92 1.74
C LEU A 44 -13.04 24.69 1.54
N LEU A 45 -12.29 24.38 0.48
CA LEU A 45 -11.05 25.09 0.13
C LEU A 45 -11.32 26.55 -0.23
N GLN A 46 -12.39 26.85 -0.96
CA GLN A 46 -12.83 28.23 -1.23
C GLN A 46 -13.17 29.00 0.05
N GLN A 47 -13.65 28.31 1.10
CA GLN A 47 -13.91 28.88 2.42
C GLN A 47 -12.65 28.96 3.31
N LYS A 48 -11.46 28.68 2.76
CA LYS A 48 -10.18 28.63 3.46
C LYS A 48 -10.15 27.61 4.60
N LYS A 49 -10.85 26.49 4.43
CA LYS A 49 -10.83 25.36 5.36
C LYS A 49 -9.87 24.30 4.82
N TYR A 50 -8.68 24.24 5.41
CA TYR A 50 -7.60 23.37 4.92
C TYR A 50 -7.32 22.15 5.83
N ASN A 51 -7.90 22.10 7.04
CA ASN A 51 -7.77 20.92 7.90
C ASN A 51 -8.94 19.98 7.67
N LEU A 52 -8.72 18.94 6.87
CA LEU A 52 -9.77 18.03 6.41
C LEU A 52 -9.56 16.61 6.97
N VAL A 53 -10.59 16.06 7.60
CA VAL A 53 -10.66 14.65 8.00
C VAL A 53 -11.78 13.99 7.21
N CYS A 54 -11.42 13.03 6.36
CA CYS A 54 -12.39 12.21 5.65
C CYS A 54 -12.61 10.91 6.44
N ASP A 55 -13.84 10.66 6.81
CA ASP A 55 -14.29 9.46 7.50
C ASP A 55 -14.95 8.49 6.53
N LEU A 56 -14.29 7.36 6.31
CA LEU A 56 -14.66 6.35 5.32
C LEU A 56 -15.31 5.13 5.95
N ALA A 57 -15.80 5.23 7.20
CA ALA A 57 -16.45 4.11 7.89
C ALA A 57 -17.64 3.52 7.11
N GLY A 58 -18.36 4.36 6.36
CA GLY A 58 -19.48 3.95 5.50
C GLY A 58 -19.10 3.66 4.04
N VAL A 59 -17.81 3.70 3.70
CA VAL A 59 -17.32 3.49 2.32
C VAL A 59 -16.68 2.11 2.21
N ASN A 60 -17.32 1.23 1.45
CA ASN A 60 -16.85 -0.15 1.23
C ASN A 60 -16.09 -0.33 -0.08
N TYR A 61 -16.12 0.66 -0.99
CA TYR A 61 -15.42 0.62 -2.27
C TYR A 61 -14.97 2.00 -2.70
N VAL A 62 -13.73 2.06 -3.20
CA VAL A 62 -13.13 3.26 -3.81
C VAL A 62 -12.50 2.89 -5.14
N SER A 63 -12.93 3.54 -6.23
CA SER A 63 -12.34 3.38 -7.55
C SER A 63 -11.10 4.27 -7.75
N SER A 64 -10.39 4.10 -8.87
CA SER A 64 -9.27 4.98 -9.24
C SER A 64 -9.66 6.46 -9.32
N ALA A 65 -10.89 6.76 -9.76
CA ALA A 65 -11.40 8.13 -9.79
C ALA A 65 -11.58 8.69 -8.37
N GLY A 66 -12.10 7.87 -7.45
CA GLY A 66 -12.26 8.24 -6.04
C GLY A 66 -10.92 8.57 -5.37
N TRP A 67 -9.94 7.69 -5.54
CA TRP A 67 -8.59 7.93 -5.06
C TRP A 67 -7.95 9.19 -5.68
N GLY A 68 -8.20 9.43 -6.96
CA GLY A 68 -7.75 10.62 -7.67
C GLY A 68 -8.18 11.92 -7.00
N ILE A 69 -9.38 11.98 -6.42
CA ILE A 69 -9.88 13.18 -5.70
C ILE A 69 -9.04 13.46 -4.44
N PHE A 70 -8.72 12.44 -3.64
CA PHE A 70 -7.90 12.66 -2.45
C PHE A 70 -6.49 13.12 -2.83
N ILE A 71 -5.90 12.52 -3.86
CA ILE A 71 -4.56 12.84 -4.33
C ILE A 71 -4.50 14.22 -5.02
N SER A 72 -5.56 14.67 -5.69
CA SER A 72 -5.60 16.00 -6.32
C SER A 72 -5.63 17.12 -5.29
N HIS A 73 -6.39 16.96 -4.20
CA HIS A 73 -6.60 18.01 -3.20
C HIS A 73 -5.52 18.08 -2.12
N ILE A 74 -4.84 16.97 -1.83
CA ILE A 74 -3.84 16.93 -0.75
C ILE A 74 -2.72 17.96 -0.93
N LYS A 75 -2.31 18.20 -2.18
CA LYS A 75 -1.22 19.13 -2.49
C LYS A 75 -1.65 20.56 -2.18
N GLU A 76 -2.81 20.98 -2.70
CA GLU A 76 -3.36 22.33 -2.48
C GLU A 76 -3.62 22.59 -0.99
N VAL A 77 -4.17 21.61 -0.28
CA VAL A 77 -4.40 21.69 1.17
C VAL A 77 -3.09 21.96 1.93
N ARG A 78 -2.03 21.22 1.62
CA ARG A 78 -0.72 21.34 2.29
C ARG A 78 0.01 22.62 1.94
N GLU A 79 -0.12 23.11 0.71
CA GLU A 79 0.40 24.42 0.30
C GLU A 79 -0.23 25.55 1.12
N ASN A 80 -1.46 25.37 1.59
CA ASN A 80 -2.18 26.30 2.48
C ASN A 80 -2.03 25.96 3.98
N GLN A 81 -0.96 25.25 4.36
CA GLN A 81 -0.64 24.90 5.75
C GLN A 81 -1.67 24.01 6.47
N GLY A 82 -2.55 23.33 5.72
CA GLY A 82 -3.44 22.31 6.26
C GLY A 82 -2.94 20.90 5.99
N ASP A 83 -3.82 19.92 6.23
CA ASP A 83 -3.58 18.52 5.83
C ASP A 83 -4.91 17.81 5.53
N LEU A 84 -4.85 16.76 4.74
CA LEU A 84 -5.97 15.86 4.46
C LEU A 84 -5.66 14.49 5.07
N LYS A 85 -6.54 14.02 5.94
CA LYS A 85 -6.37 12.76 6.68
C LYS A 85 -7.57 11.84 6.44
N LEU A 86 -7.31 10.54 6.35
CA LEU A 86 -8.36 9.52 6.22
C LEU A 86 -8.58 8.83 7.56
N THR A 87 -9.81 8.41 7.83
CA THR A 87 -10.15 7.68 9.06
C THR A 87 -11.08 6.51 8.77
N ARG A 88 -10.97 5.47 9.60
CA ARG A 88 -11.89 4.32 9.60
C ARG A 88 -12.09 3.68 8.23
N LEU A 89 -10.99 3.48 7.50
CA LEU A 89 -11.00 2.78 6.22
C LEU A 89 -11.54 1.36 6.41
N HIS A 90 -12.52 0.95 5.61
CA HIS A 90 -12.97 -0.43 5.56
C HIS A 90 -11.80 -1.36 5.16
N PRO A 91 -11.69 -2.60 5.68
CA PRO A 91 -10.54 -3.48 5.38
C PRO A 91 -10.20 -3.63 3.90
N ASP A 92 -11.21 -3.76 3.03
CA ASP A 92 -11.00 -3.87 1.58
C ASP A 92 -10.45 -2.57 0.96
N VAL A 93 -10.89 -1.42 1.47
CA VAL A 93 -10.40 -0.10 1.02
C VAL A 93 -9.00 0.15 1.55
N TYR A 94 -8.73 -0.25 2.80
CA TYR A 94 -7.42 -0.15 3.42
C TYR A 94 -6.38 -1.03 2.69
N GLU A 95 -6.75 -2.23 2.25
CA GLU A 95 -5.88 -3.10 1.45
C GLU A 95 -5.47 -2.41 0.13
N ILE A 96 -6.41 -1.74 -0.54
CA ILE A 96 -6.11 -0.97 -1.76
C ILE A 96 -5.26 0.27 -1.43
N PHE A 97 -5.52 0.94 -0.31
CA PHE A 97 -4.76 2.09 0.15
C PHE A 97 -3.29 1.75 0.40
N GLU A 98 -3.01 0.64 1.10
CA GLU A 98 -1.66 0.12 1.31
C GLU A 98 -1.05 -0.39 0.00
N LEU A 99 -1.86 -0.99 -0.88
CA LEU A 99 -1.40 -1.38 -2.21
C LEU A 99 -0.88 -0.14 -2.94
N LEU A 100 -1.63 0.95 -3.00
CA LEU A 100 -1.23 2.13 -3.74
C LEU A 100 -0.09 2.94 -3.09
N GLU A 101 0.48 2.47 -1.96
CA GLU A 101 1.49 3.16 -1.16
C GLU A 101 1.04 4.57 -0.75
N PHE A 102 -0.28 4.75 -0.61
CA PHE A 102 -0.86 6.03 -0.25
C PHE A 102 -0.60 6.41 1.19
N ASP A 103 -0.13 5.50 2.04
CA ASP A 103 0.36 5.78 3.38
C ASP A 103 1.55 6.77 3.38
N THR A 104 2.32 6.79 2.29
CA THR A 104 3.40 7.77 2.09
C THR A 104 2.89 9.17 1.72
N LEU A 105 1.67 9.25 1.16
CA LEU A 105 1.08 10.48 0.66
C LEU A 105 0.09 11.05 1.66
N ILE A 106 -0.87 10.26 2.12
CA ILE A 106 -2.00 10.62 2.99
C ILE A 106 -1.88 9.82 4.28
N ARG A 107 -2.08 10.46 5.43
CA ARG A 107 -2.11 9.74 6.71
C ARG A 107 -3.50 9.14 6.95
N SER A 108 -3.53 7.91 7.47
CA SER A 108 -4.77 7.25 7.91
C SER A 108 -4.76 7.01 9.42
N TYR A 109 -5.94 7.07 10.04
CA TYR A 109 -6.12 6.83 11.48
C TYR A 109 -7.33 5.94 11.76
N GLU A 110 -7.33 5.29 12.91
CA GLU A 110 -8.44 4.44 13.35
C GLU A 110 -9.68 5.22 13.84
N SER A 111 -9.54 6.51 14.17
CA SER A 111 -10.64 7.34 14.68
C SER A 111 -10.51 8.79 14.24
N VAL A 112 -11.67 9.45 14.16
CA VAL A 112 -11.79 10.87 13.82
C VAL A 112 -11.09 11.75 14.87
N ASP A 113 -11.22 11.41 16.15
CA ASP A 113 -10.62 12.17 17.25
C ASP A 113 -9.08 12.18 17.17
N LYS A 114 -8.46 11.03 16.87
CA LYS A 114 -7.01 10.95 16.68
C LYS A 114 -6.53 11.77 15.48
N ALA A 115 -7.25 11.69 14.36
CA ALA A 115 -6.90 12.48 13.17
C ALA A 115 -7.04 13.99 13.42
N ALA A 116 -8.12 14.40 14.09
CA ALA A 116 -8.38 15.78 14.47
C ALA A 116 -7.36 16.33 15.48
N GLY A 117 -6.87 15.49 16.40
CA GLY A 117 -5.84 15.86 17.37
C GLY A 117 -4.43 16.00 16.78
N ASP A 118 -4.14 15.37 15.64
CA ASP A 118 -2.83 15.42 14.99
C ASP A 118 -2.65 16.67 14.09
N PHE A 119 -3.63 17.57 14.01
CA PHE A 119 -3.43 18.84 13.30
C PHE A 119 -2.54 19.78 14.12
N PRO A 120 -1.63 20.52 13.47
CA PRO A 120 -0.80 21.49 14.14
C PRO A 120 -1.70 22.57 14.75
N SER A 121 -1.95 22.48 16.05
CA SER A 121 -2.65 23.53 16.78
C SER A 121 -1.75 24.75 16.85
N ALA A 122 -2.32 25.95 16.70
CA ALA A 122 -1.61 27.23 16.83
C ALA A 122 -0.83 27.39 18.17
N THR A 123 -1.07 26.51 19.15
CA THR A 123 -0.38 26.47 20.44
C THR A 123 0.94 25.68 20.44
N SER A 124 1.28 24.93 19.38
CA SER A 124 2.45 24.03 19.36
C SER A 124 3.70 24.56 18.62
N LEU A 125 3.76 25.86 18.29
CA LEU A 125 4.94 26.48 17.65
C LEU A 125 6.15 26.68 18.60
N ALA A 126 6.08 26.14 19.82
CA ALA A 126 7.15 26.26 20.81
C ALA A 126 7.45 24.93 21.49
N SER A 127 7.86 23.90 20.74
CA SER A 127 8.93 22.98 21.16
C SER A 127 9.33 22.00 20.06
N GLU A 128 10.64 21.92 19.87
CA GLU A 128 11.40 20.80 19.33
C GLU A 128 11.47 20.59 17.82
N LYS A 129 12.29 21.46 17.22
CA LYS A 129 13.36 21.02 16.31
C LYS A 129 14.46 20.34 17.17
N PRO A 130 14.88 19.10 16.86
CA PRO A 130 16.31 18.87 16.59
C PRO A 130 16.45 18.01 15.32
N SER A 131 17.06 18.55 14.28
CA SER A 131 18.49 18.40 13.99
C SER A 131 18.85 17.01 13.49
N SER A 132 18.93 16.91 12.17
CA SER A 132 19.87 16.04 11.47
C SER A 132 21.27 16.16 12.09
N PRO A 133 21.99 15.05 12.29
CA PRO A 133 23.45 15.05 12.19
C PRO A 133 23.82 14.24 10.95
N ALA A 134 24.41 14.87 9.94
CA ALA A 134 25.84 15.17 9.90
C ALA A 134 26.68 13.88 9.76
N VAL A 135 27.17 13.72 8.54
CA VAL A 135 28.35 12.95 8.11
C VAL A 135 29.43 12.88 9.21
N THR A 136 29.95 11.69 9.47
CA THR A 136 31.24 11.50 10.13
C THR A 136 32.02 10.42 9.39
N THR A 137 33.26 10.76 9.09
CA THR A 137 34.21 10.06 8.22
C THR A 137 35.31 9.40 9.06
N LEU A 138 35.84 8.26 8.56
CA LEU A 138 37.15 7.60 8.83
C LEU A 138 37.29 6.73 10.11
N PRO A 139 38.22 5.74 10.16
CA PRO A 139 39.30 5.40 9.23
C PRO A 139 39.43 3.91 8.81
N LEU A 140 40.24 3.71 7.75
CA LEU A 140 40.84 2.44 7.30
C LEU A 140 41.79 1.82 8.34
N PRO A 141 41.99 0.49 8.32
CA PRO A 141 43.26 -0.13 8.64
C PRO A 141 44.02 -0.59 7.38
N ASP A 142 45.33 -0.37 7.42
CA ASP A 142 46.37 -0.66 6.42
C ASP A 142 46.63 -2.18 6.16
N PRO A 143 47.41 -2.51 5.11
CA PRO A 143 47.44 -3.83 4.46
C PRO A 143 48.53 -4.78 5.00
N LEU A 144 48.59 -5.98 4.41
CA LEU A 144 49.75 -6.85 4.07
C LEU A 144 49.47 -8.35 4.36
N PRO A 145 50.15 -9.33 3.73
CA PRO A 145 51.04 -9.29 2.57
C PRO A 145 50.65 -10.24 1.43
N VAL A 146 51.29 -9.99 0.30
CA VAL A 146 51.47 -10.82 -0.90
C VAL A 146 52.00 -12.23 -0.58
N SER A 147 51.54 -13.21 -1.38
CA SER A 147 52.40 -14.31 -1.85
C SER A 147 51.87 -14.78 -3.20
N ASP A 148 52.71 -14.58 -4.21
CA ASP A 148 52.66 -15.22 -5.52
C ASP A 148 52.63 -16.74 -5.36
N ASP A 149 51.83 -17.43 -6.17
CA ASP A 149 52.38 -18.38 -7.14
C ASP A 149 51.26 -18.95 -8.05
N VAL A 150 51.36 -18.57 -9.32
CA VAL A 150 51.33 -19.38 -10.55
C VAL A 150 50.29 -20.53 -10.70
N VAL A 151 49.77 -20.60 -11.93
CA VAL A 151 49.38 -21.79 -12.72
C VAL A 151 47.86 -21.93 -12.96
N VAL A 152 47.45 -21.45 -14.15
CA VAL A 152 46.40 -22.04 -15.00
C VAL A 152 47.07 -23.25 -15.71
N PRO A 153 46.46 -24.43 -16.02
CA PRO A 153 45.14 -24.54 -16.66
C PRO A 153 44.31 -25.85 -16.46
N SER A 154 43.07 -25.77 -16.98
CA SER A 154 42.32 -26.84 -17.70
C SER A 154 41.77 -28.09 -16.97
N SER A 155 40.44 -28.21 -17.09
CA SER A 155 39.66 -29.43 -17.31
C SER A 155 39.24 -30.30 -16.12
N ALA A 156 38.11 -31.00 -16.37
CA ALA A 156 37.48 -32.07 -15.59
C ALA A 156 36.52 -31.66 -14.45
N ARG A 157 35.26 -31.40 -14.83
CA ARG A 157 34.09 -32.24 -14.49
C ARG A 157 34.15 -32.96 -13.13
N GLU A 158 33.52 -32.40 -12.11
CA GLU A 158 33.00 -33.16 -10.95
C GLU A 158 31.86 -32.37 -10.26
N LEU A 159 30.63 -32.91 -10.26
CA LEU A 159 29.55 -32.54 -9.33
C LEU A 159 29.83 -33.26 -8.01
N PRO A 160 29.62 -32.64 -6.81
CA PRO A 160 28.41 -33.01 -6.06
C PRO A 160 27.82 -31.99 -5.03
N GLN A 161 26.48 -31.86 -5.06
CA GLN A 161 25.50 -31.86 -3.92
C GLN A 161 25.42 -30.60 -2.99
N PRO A 162 24.47 -30.48 -2.02
CA PRO A 162 22.99 -30.48 -2.08
C PRO A 162 22.31 -29.42 -1.14
N THR A 163 21.27 -28.69 -1.57
CA THR A 163 20.18 -28.22 -0.66
C THR A 163 18.99 -27.67 -1.47
N ALA A 164 17.86 -28.38 -1.49
CA ALA A 164 16.63 -27.90 -2.10
C ALA A 164 15.93 -26.90 -1.16
N THR A 165 16.33 -25.63 -1.17
CA THR A 165 15.49 -24.56 -0.64
C THR A 165 14.43 -24.23 -1.68
N ILE A 166 13.24 -24.81 -1.57
CA ILE A 166 12.10 -24.45 -2.42
C ILE A 166 11.83 -22.95 -2.22
N THR A 167 11.98 -22.18 -3.29
CA THR A 167 11.86 -20.73 -3.26
C THR A 167 10.39 -20.33 -3.08
N LEU A 168 10.13 -19.17 -2.46
CA LEU A 168 8.76 -18.65 -2.30
C LEU A 168 7.99 -18.58 -3.63
N GLU A 169 8.70 -18.26 -4.71
CA GLU A 169 8.10 -18.13 -6.04
C GLU A 169 7.55 -19.46 -6.53
N GLU A 170 8.31 -20.55 -6.37
CA GLU A 170 7.87 -21.92 -6.72
C GLU A 170 6.63 -22.33 -5.91
N LYS A 171 6.54 -21.93 -4.64
CA LYS A 171 5.36 -22.20 -3.79
C LYS A 171 4.12 -21.46 -4.28
N VAL A 172 4.27 -20.18 -4.64
CA VAL A 172 3.17 -19.36 -5.20
C VAL A 172 2.70 -19.94 -6.54
N LEU A 173 3.64 -20.34 -7.41
CA LEU A 173 3.33 -20.94 -8.70
C LEU A 173 2.63 -22.30 -8.55
N ALA A 174 3.04 -23.13 -7.60
CA ALA A 174 2.40 -24.41 -7.30
C ALA A 174 0.93 -24.25 -6.83
N LEU A 175 0.65 -23.24 -6.00
CA LEU A 175 -0.72 -22.95 -5.55
C LEU A 175 -1.64 -22.52 -6.71
N VAL A 176 -1.12 -21.70 -7.63
CA VAL A 176 -1.86 -21.29 -8.84
C VAL A 176 -2.07 -22.46 -9.81
N GLN A 177 -1.17 -23.46 -9.79
CA GLN A 177 -1.33 -24.68 -10.56
C GLN A 177 -2.41 -25.60 -9.98
N GLU A 178 -2.42 -25.80 -8.65
CA GLU A 178 -3.43 -26.60 -7.95
C GLU A 178 -4.83 -25.98 -8.15
N ASP A 179 -4.95 -24.66 -8.04
CA ASP A 179 -6.24 -24.00 -8.19
C ASP A 179 -6.11 -22.59 -8.83
N PRO A 180 -6.39 -22.46 -10.14
CA PRO A 180 -6.17 -21.22 -10.89
C PRO A 180 -7.14 -20.09 -10.50
N LEU A 181 -8.18 -20.41 -9.72
CA LEU A 181 -9.20 -19.47 -9.25
C LEU A 181 -8.84 -18.80 -7.91
N LEU A 182 -7.76 -19.23 -7.25
CA LEU A 182 -7.39 -18.70 -5.94
C LEU A 182 -7.11 -17.18 -5.97
N ARG A 183 -7.68 -16.48 -5.00
CA ARG A 183 -7.43 -15.06 -4.74
C ARG A 183 -6.06 -14.89 -4.08
N ILE A 184 -5.47 -13.72 -4.19
CA ILE A 184 -4.13 -13.45 -3.62
C ILE A 184 -4.16 -13.56 -2.08
N SER A 185 -5.29 -13.19 -1.46
CA SER A 185 -5.56 -13.39 -0.02
C SER A 185 -5.67 -14.87 0.38
N GLU A 186 -6.24 -15.71 -0.49
CA GLU A 186 -6.30 -17.17 -0.29
C GLU A 186 -4.92 -17.81 -0.46
N ILE A 187 -4.14 -17.40 -1.47
CA ILE A 187 -2.74 -17.82 -1.65
C ILE A 187 -1.90 -17.44 -0.42
N LYS A 188 -2.06 -16.22 0.11
CA LYS A 188 -1.41 -15.77 1.34
C LYS A 188 -1.81 -16.63 2.55
N THR A 189 -3.07 -17.03 2.63
CA THR A 189 -3.59 -17.88 3.71
C THR A 189 -3.08 -19.31 3.60
N LEU A 190 -2.98 -19.85 2.39
CA LEU A 190 -2.44 -21.18 2.10
C LEU A 190 -0.92 -21.27 2.28
N LEU A 191 -0.19 -20.18 2.05
CA LEU A 191 1.25 -20.07 2.35
C LEU A 191 1.56 -20.06 3.84
N LYS A 192 0.60 -19.64 4.68
CA LYS A 192 0.72 -19.69 6.15
C LYS A 192 0.52 -21.11 6.72
N SER A 193 -0.06 -22.02 5.95
CA SER A 193 -0.26 -23.41 6.37
C SER A 193 1.08 -24.15 6.52
N PRO A 194 1.19 -25.16 7.41
CA PRO A 194 2.42 -25.91 7.70
C PRO A 194 3.02 -26.66 6.51
N ARG A 195 2.34 -26.70 5.36
CA ARG A 195 2.78 -27.28 4.09
C ARG A 195 3.90 -26.48 3.41
N PHE A 196 4.01 -25.18 3.68
CA PHE A 196 4.95 -24.27 3.00
C PHE A 196 5.87 -23.46 3.92
N GLY A 197 5.50 -23.31 5.21
CA GLY A 197 6.40 -22.87 6.28
C GLY A 197 6.93 -21.43 6.14
N GLU A 198 6.19 -20.51 5.54
CA GLU A 198 6.61 -19.10 5.39
C GLU A 198 5.74 -18.16 6.24
N PRO A 199 6.16 -17.80 7.45
CA PRO A 199 5.30 -17.06 8.38
C PRO A 199 5.10 -15.58 8.05
N LYS A 200 5.81 -15.01 7.05
CA LYS A 200 5.72 -13.58 6.69
C LYS A 200 5.86 -13.32 5.19
N VAL A 201 4.92 -13.80 4.38
CA VAL A 201 4.86 -13.44 2.96
C VAL A 201 4.00 -12.20 2.75
N SER A 202 4.61 -11.13 2.24
CA SER A 202 3.90 -9.91 1.84
C SER A 202 2.98 -10.19 0.66
N PHE A 203 1.75 -9.68 0.69
CA PHE A 203 0.77 -9.77 -0.39
C PHE A 203 1.36 -9.28 -1.73
N TRP A 204 2.12 -8.19 -1.66
CA TRP A 204 2.92 -7.65 -2.76
C TRP A 204 3.92 -8.64 -3.34
N LYS A 205 4.56 -9.48 -2.53
CA LYS A 205 5.52 -10.49 -3.00
C LYS A 205 4.80 -11.57 -3.81
N ILE A 206 3.60 -11.96 -3.38
CA ILE A 206 2.74 -12.90 -4.12
C ILE A 206 2.26 -12.24 -5.42
N PHE A 207 1.78 -11.00 -5.36
CA PHE A 207 1.35 -10.24 -6.54
C PHE A 207 2.48 -10.05 -7.55
N PHE A 208 3.68 -9.65 -7.11
CA PHE A 208 4.84 -9.48 -7.98
C PHE A 208 5.25 -10.79 -8.64
N VAL A 209 5.20 -11.92 -7.91
CA VAL A 209 5.46 -13.24 -8.52
C VAL A 209 4.41 -13.55 -9.60
N LEU A 210 3.13 -13.25 -9.35
CA LEU A 210 2.07 -13.44 -10.35
C LEU A 210 2.21 -12.49 -11.54
N ALA A 211 2.57 -11.23 -11.31
CA ALA A 211 2.77 -10.21 -12.32
C ALA A 211 3.97 -10.55 -13.22
N ARG A 212 5.10 -10.92 -12.62
CA ARG A 212 6.34 -11.30 -13.30
C ARG A 212 6.16 -12.52 -14.19
N ASN A 213 5.28 -13.44 -13.79
CA ASN A 213 4.94 -14.63 -14.57
C ASN A 213 3.71 -14.44 -15.49
N SER A 214 3.19 -13.22 -15.66
CA SER A 214 1.99 -12.93 -16.47
C SER A 214 0.71 -13.68 -16.04
N LEU A 215 0.65 -14.12 -14.78
CA LEU A 215 -0.45 -14.88 -14.16
C LEU A 215 -1.48 -13.98 -13.46
N LEU A 216 -1.55 -12.69 -13.77
CA LEU A 216 -2.55 -11.78 -13.19
C LEU A 216 -3.95 -11.97 -13.77
N ARG A 217 -4.05 -12.48 -15.01
CA ARG A 217 -5.34 -12.71 -15.69
C ARG A 217 -5.79 -14.15 -15.46
N LEU A 218 -7.09 -14.33 -15.18
CA LEU A 218 -7.70 -15.65 -14.98
C LEU A 218 -7.47 -16.60 -16.16
N ARG A 219 -7.54 -16.08 -17.40
CA ARG A 219 -7.23 -16.84 -18.63
C ARG A 219 -5.77 -17.31 -18.65
N SER A 220 -4.82 -16.48 -18.23
CA SER A 220 -3.40 -16.85 -18.16
C SER A 220 -3.14 -17.90 -17.09
N ARG A 221 -3.81 -17.82 -15.92
CA ARG A 221 -3.72 -18.83 -14.86
C ARG A 221 -4.24 -20.21 -15.30
N CYS A 222 -5.38 -20.21 -15.99
CA CYS A 222 -5.98 -21.44 -16.53
C CYS A 222 -5.15 -22.04 -17.69
N LEU A 223 -4.46 -21.21 -18.48
CA LEU A 223 -3.51 -21.71 -19.50
C LEU A 223 -2.25 -22.28 -18.85
N TYR A 224 -1.74 -21.64 -17.80
CA TYR A 224 -0.57 -22.09 -17.06
C TYR A 224 -0.79 -23.45 -16.38
N SER A 225 -1.95 -23.67 -15.75
CA SER A 225 -2.29 -24.99 -15.17
C SER A 225 -2.41 -26.08 -16.24
N ARG A 226 -2.86 -25.74 -17.46
CA ARG A 226 -2.98 -26.68 -18.59
C ARG A 226 -1.65 -26.97 -19.31
N GLN A 227 -0.67 -26.07 -19.24
CA GLN A 227 0.66 -26.25 -19.86
C GLN A 227 1.51 -27.30 -19.14
N THR A 228 1.43 -27.37 -17.81
CA THR A 228 2.21 -28.32 -16.99
C THR A 228 1.60 -29.73 -16.97
N LEU A 229 0.29 -29.86 -17.15
CA LEU A 229 -0.41 -31.16 -17.26
C LEU A 229 -0.03 -31.98 -18.51
N LYS A 230 0.63 -31.38 -19.51
CA LYS A 230 1.16 -32.07 -20.70
C LYS A 230 2.60 -32.59 -20.54
N SER A 231 3.23 -32.36 -19.39
CA SER A 231 4.63 -32.76 -19.13
C SER A 231 4.77 -34.00 -18.24
N PHE A 232 3.69 -34.75 -18.02
CA PHE A 232 3.66 -36.06 -17.37
C PHE A 232 3.15 -37.13 -18.33
#